data_AF-A0A0R1UFK7-F1
#
_entry.id   AF-A0A0R1UFK7-F1
#
_cell.length_a   1.000
_cell.length_b   1.000
_cell.length_c   1.000
_cell.angle_alpha   90.00
_cell.angle_beta   90.00
_cell.angle_gamma   90.00
#
_symmetry.space_group_name_H-M   'P 1'
#
loop_
_entity.id
_entity.type
_entity.pdbx_description
1 polymer ?
#
loop_
_entity_poly.entity_id
_entity_poly.type
_entity_poly.pdbx_seq_one_letter_code
_entity_poly.pdbx_strand_id
1 'polypeptide(L)'
;MKKIYQLTYRENIALSANSQTVGYYSTFELAQTAGEKLISRKIGESFYWTSEFGNYVAFDDKETGIENSVLTINEIILDSYLV
;
A
#
# COMPACT_ATOMS: atom_id res chain seq x y z
N MET A 1 13.38 6.62 -19.30
CA MET A 1 12.10 6.44 -18.57
C MET A 1 12.34 6.63 -17.10
N LYS A 2 11.54 7.46 -16.43
CA LYS A 2 11.64 7.67 -14.98
C LYS A 2 10.58 6.82 -14.29
N LYS A 3 10.97 6.00 -13.32
CA LYS A 3 10.02 5.23 -12.52
C LYS A 3 9.64 6.01 -11.26
N ILE A 4 8.37 5.99 -10.92
CA ILE A 4 7.87 6.40 -9.61
C ILE A 4 7.01 5.27 -9.03
N TYR A 5 7.01 5.13 -7.72
CA TYR A 5 6.26 4.12 -7.01
C TYR A 5 5.16 4.81 -6.22
N GLN A 6 3.90 4.56 -6.59
CA GLN A 6 2.74 5.10 -5.89
C GLN A 6 2.33 4.14 -4.78
N LEU A 7 2.34 4.61 -3.53
CA LEU A 7 1.78 3.89 -2.40
C LEU A 7 0.32 4.30 -2.23
N THR A 8 -0.59 3.32 -2.20
CA THR A 8 -2.00 3.52 -1.88
C THR A 8 -2.41 2.71 -0.67
N TYR A 9 -3.29 3.27 0.15
CA TYR A 9 -3.90 2.62 1.29
C TYR A 9 -5.41 2.50 1.07
N ARG A 10 -5.95 1.33 1.38
CA ARG A 10 -7.39 1.07 1.41
C ARG A 10 -7.74 0.50 2.77
N GLU A 11 -8.58 1.22 3.50
CA GLU A 11 -9.15 0.74 4.75
C GLU A 11 -10.41 -0.07 4.46
N ASN A 12 -10.60 -1.14 5.21
CA ASN A 12 -11.85 -1.92 5.23
C ASN A 12 -12.32 -2.33 3.82
N ILE A 13 -11.59 -3.24 3.17
CA ILE A 13 -11.86 -3.69 1.78
C ILE A 13 -13.31 -4.17 1.61
N ALA A 14 -13.94 -4.67 2.68
CA ALA A 14 -15.31 -5.18 2.66
C ALA A 14 -16.37 -4.06 2.59
N LEU A 15 -16.08 -2.87 3.14
CA LEU A 15 -17.05 -1.78 3.29
C LEU A 15 -16.72 -0.54 2.46
N SER A 16 -15.47 -0.40 2.00
CA SER A 16 -14.99 0.81 1.34
C SER A 16 -14.23 0.49 0.06
N ALA A 17 -14.75 0.98 -1.06
CA ALA A 17 -14.04 1.01 -2.33
C ALA A 17 -12.97 2.12 -2.40
N ASN A 18 -12.87 2.98 -1.36
CA ASN A 18 -12.06 4.18 -1.42
C ASN A 18 -10.59 3.86 -1.14
N SER A 19 -9.84 3.74 -2.22
CA SER A 19 -8.38 3.72 -2.21
C SER A 19 -7.86 5.15 -2.11
N GLN A 20 -6.96 5.41 -1.18
CA GLN A 20 -6.31 6.71 -1.02
C GLN A 20 -4.83 6.60 -1.40
N THR A 21 -4.35 7.51 -2.25
CA THR A 21 -2.92 7.67 -2.48
C THR A 21 -2.30 8.32 -1.26
N VAL A 22 -1.32 7.65 -0.68
CA VAL A 22 -0.61 8.14 0.52
C VAL A 22 0.74 8.75 0.18
N GLY A 23 1.33 8.40 -0.96
CA GLY A 23 2.58 9.01 -1.40
C GLY A 23 3.11 8.48 -2.72
N TYR A 24 4.09 9.20 -3.26
CA TYR A 24 4.87 8.83 -4.43
C TYR A 24 6.35 8.78 -4.04
N TYR A 25 7.04 7.72 -4.44
CA TYR A 25 8.41 7.45 -4.03
C TYR A 25 9.29 7.16 -5.25
N SER A 26 10.57 7.49 -5.15
CA SER A 26 11.54 7.27 -6.22
C SER A 26 12.01 5.82 -6.31
N THR A 27 11.90 5.04 -5.22
CA THR A 27 12.27 3.62 -5.19
C THR A 27 11.20 2.78 -4.51
N PHE A 28 11.21 1.48 -4.81
CA PHE A 28 10.31 0.52 -4.18
C PHE A 28 10.59 0.38 -2.69
N GLU A 29 11.85 0.35 -2.25
CA GLU A 29 12.19 0.21 -0.83
C GLU A 29 11.72 1.42 0.00
N LEU A 30 11.74 2.63 -0.57
CA LEU A 30 11.21 3.82 0.09
C LEU A 30 9.69 3.76 0.26
N ALA A 31 8.99 3.30 -0.79
CA ALA A 31 7.55 3.07 -0.72
C ALA A 31 7.19 1.99 0.32
N GLN A 32 7.96 0.90 0.36
CA GLN A 32 7.81 -0.15 1.38
C GLN A 32 7.99 0.45 2.76
N THR A 33 9.17 1.01 3.07
CA THR A 33 9.51 1.60 4.38
C THR A 33 8.44 2.60 4.87
N ALA A 34 7.89 3.40 3.96
CA ALA A 34 6.82 4.34 4.29
C ALA A 34 5.49 3.63 4.62
N GLY A 35 5.14 2.57 3.88
CA GLY A 35 4.00 1.71 4.16
C GLY A 35 4.09 1.03 5.52
N GLU A 36 5.26 0.49 5.88
CA GLU A 36 5.51 -0.14 7.19
C GLU A 36 5.31 0.86 8.34
N LYS A 37 5.84 2.08 8.18
CA LYS A 37 5.66 3.18 9.13
C LYS A 37 4.21 3.64 9.24
N LEU A 38 3.45 3.62 8.13
CA LEU A 38 2.04 4.00 8.13
C LEU A 38 1.20 2.98 8.89
N ILE A 39 1.42 1.68 8.64
CA ILE A 39 0.67 0.59 9.26
C ILE A 39 0.98 0.46 10.76
N SER A 40 2.27 0.49 11.13
CA SER A 40 2.69 0.50 12.54
C SER A 40 2.07 1.63 13.35
N ARG A 41 1.84 2.80 12.74
CA ARG A 41 1.15 3.93 13.39
C ARG A 41 -0.37 3.77 13.46
N LYS A 42 -0.99 3.06 12.51
CA LYS A 42 -2.45 2.96 12.37
C LYS A 42 -3.06 1.82 13.17
N ILE A 43 -2.47 0.63 13.08
CA ILE A 43 -3.08 -0.62 13.59
C ILE A 43 -2.19 -1.41 14.54
N GLY A 44 -0.97 -0.95 14.81
CA GLY A 44 -0.14 -1.45 15.91
C GLY A 44 0.52 -2.82 15.71
N GLU A 45 0.00 -3.72 14.87
CA GLU A 45 0.55 -5.09 14.73
C GLU A 45 0.55 -5.69 13.29
N SER A 46 1.39 -6.73 13.17
CA SER A 46 1.70 -7.71 12.12
C SER A 46 1.26 -7.43 10.67
N PHE A 47 2.24 -7.05 9.84
CA PHE A 47 2.11 -7.00 8.38
C PHE A 47 3.20 -7.84 7.69
N TYR A 48 2.91 -8.36 6.49
CA TYR A 48 3.88 -9.05 5.65
C TYR A 48 3.66 -8.76 4.16
N TRP A 49 4.71 -8.37 3.43
CA TRP A 49 4.63 -8.17 1.98
C TRP A 49 4.45 -9.50 1.23
N THR A 50 3.55 -9.55 0.25
CA THR A 50 3.40 -10.71 -0.66
C THR A 50 3.76 -10.32 -2.09
N SER A 51 4.26 -11.28 -2.85
CA SER A 51 4.73 -11.08 -4.22
C SER A 51 3.64 -11.26 -5.28
N GLU A 52 2.47 -11.82 -4.94
CA GLU A 52 1.52 -12.28 -5.97
C GLU A 52 0.85 -11.15 -6.76
N PHE A 53 0.84 -9.90 -6.28
CA PHE A 53 0.17 -8.81 -7.03
C PHE A 53 0.79 -7.41 -6.87
N GLY A 54 1.98 -7.24 -6.29
CA GLY A 54 2.45 -5.88 -5.89
C GLY A 54 1.52 -5.20 -4.87
N ASN A 55 0.60 -5.98 -4.29
CA ASN A 55 -0.46 -5.60 -3.37
C ASN A 55 -0.25 -6.35 -2.05
N TYR A 56 -0.36 -5.63 -0.95
CA TYR A 56 -0.26 -6.12 0.42
C TYR A 56 -1.64 -6.37 1.03
N VAL A 57 -1.81 -7.43 1.82
CA VAL A 57 -3.01 -7.74 2.62
C VAL A 57 -2.72 -7.55 4.10
N ALA A 58 -3.40 -6.61 4.76
CA ALA A 58 -3.42 -6.55 6.22
C ALA A 58 -4.40 -7.57 6.78
N PHE A 59 -3.87 -8.43 7.64
CA PHE A 59 -4.65 -9.33 8.47
C PHE A 59 -4.98 -8.58 9.74
N ASP A 60 -6.23 -8.16 9.85
CA ASP A 60 -6.83 -7.88 11.14
C ASP A 60 -7.10 -9.25 11.77
N ASP A 61 -6.20 -9.73 12.65
CA ASP A 61 -6.58 -10.83 13.52
C ASP A 61 -7.54 -10.27 14.56
N LYS A 62 -8.78 -10.39 14.19
CA LYS A 62 -9.88 -10.35 15.12
C LYS A 62 -10.27 -11.81 15.23
N GLU A 63 -10.25 -12.40 16.43
CA GLU A 63 -11.25 -13.43 16.78
C GLU A 63 -12.72 -12.97 16.47
N THR A 64 -12.94 -11.76 15.92
CA THR A 64 -14.07 -10.84 16.14
C THR A 64 -14.67 -10.12 14.91
N GLY A 65 -14.32 -10.46 13.64
CA GLY A 65 -15.05 -9.94 12.45
C GLY A 65 -14.28 -8.90 11.61
N ILE A 66 -13.91 -9.32 10.41
CA ILE A 66 -12.84 -8.85 9.53
C ILE A 66 -13.08 -7.43 8.95
N GLU A 67 -12.18 -6.49 9.25
CA GLU A 67 -12.02 -5.18 8.58
C GLU A 67 -10.63 -5.09 7.92
N ASN A 68 -10.42 -5.80 6.81
CA ASN A 68 -9.09 -5.86 6.17
C ASN A 68 -8.66 -4.47 5.65
N SER A 69 -7.43 -4.06 5.92
CA SER A 69 -6.79 -2.92 5.25
C SER A 69 -5.76 -3.43 4.22
N VAL A 70 -5.46 -2.65 3.18
CA VAL A 70 -4.53 -3.02 2.10
C VAL A 70 -3.59 -1.85 1.85
N LEU A 71 -2.32 -2.17 1.62
CA LEU A 71 -1.38 -1.26 1.00
C LEU A 71 -1.04 -1.79 -0.40
N THR A 72 -0.79 -0.91 -1.33
CA THR A 72 -0.37 -1.29 -2.68
C THR A 72 0.74 -0.38 -3.10
N ILE A 73 1.76 -0.94 -3.73
CA ILE A 73 2.81 -0.17 -4.40
C ILE A 73 2.68 -0.41 -5.89
N ASN A 74 2.17 0.60 -6.61
CA ASN A 74 2.09 0.56 -8.06
C ASN A 74 3.34 1.19 -8.67
N GLU A 75 4.03 0.46 -9.55
CA GLU A 75 5.05 1.04 -10.42
C GLU A 75 4.36 1.89 -11.50
N ILE A 76 4.74 3.16 -11.59
CA ILE A 76 4.30 4.08 -12.63
C ILE A 76 5.52 4.43 -13.46
N ILE A 77 5.45 4.11 -14.74
CA ILE A 77 6.47 4.46 -15.71
C ILE A 77 6.09 5.81 -16.30
N LEU A 78 6.84 6.85 -15.96
CA LEU A 78 6.72 8.16 -16.59
C LEU A 78 7.50 8.11 -17.90
N ASP A 79 6.75 8.09 -19.00
CA ASP A 79 7.34 8.29 -20.32
C ASP A 79 7.64 9.77 -20.53
N SER A 80 8.84 10.06 -21.02
CA SER A 80 9.35 11.43 -21.21
C SER A 80 8.68 12.19 -22.36
N TYR A 81 7.59 11.65 -22.92
CA TYR A 81 6.88 12.18 -24.11
C TYR A 81 5.67 13.07 -23.77
N LEU A 82 5.39 13.30 -22.49
CA LEU A 82 4.43 14.31 -22.05
C LEU A 82 5.20 15.44 -21.36
N VAL A 83 5.71 16.36 -22.19
CA VAL A 83 6.18 17.71 -21.80
C VAL A 83 5.12 18.70 -22.22
#